data_AF-A0A968G062-F1
#
_entry.id   AF-A0A968G062-F1
#
_cell.length_a   1.000
_cell.length_b   1.000
_cell.length_c   1.000
_cell.angle_alpha   90.00
_cell.angle_beta   90.00
_cell.angle_gamma   90.00
#
_symmetry.space_group_name_H-M   'P 1'
#
loop_
_entity.id
_entity.type
_entity.pdbx_description
1 polymer ?
#
loop_
_entity_poly.entity_id
_entity_poly.type
_entity_poly.pdbx_seq_one_letter_code
_entity_poly.pdbx_strand_id
1 'polypeptide(L)'
;MAPEKETQKTIQARLNILQKSLVSEENSVQYYQTLLDNTAADTEENIGARRMYLDLQIEEKKHVKTIQDLIQHWEEQLKNLKNG
;
A
#
# COMPACT_ATOMS: atom_id res chain seq x y z
N MET A 1 3.58 -22.01 -21.23
CA MET A 1 3.22 -22.32 -19.83
C MET A 1 1.71 -22.20 -19.74
N ALA A 2 1.00 -23.25 -19.32
CA ALA A 2 -0.43 -23.11 -19.03
C ALA A 2 -0.59 -22.04 -17.94
N PRO A 3 -1.60 -21.17 -18.00
CA PRO A 3 -1.87 -20.28 -16.86
C PRO A 3 -2.10 -21.19 -15.66
N GLU A 4 -1.24 -21.10 -14.65
CA GLU A 4 -1.43 -21.85 -13.42
C GLU A 4 -2.81 -21.47 -12.88
N LYS A 5 -3.71 -22.45 -12.82
CA LYS A 5 -5.09 -22.22 -12.42
C LYS A 5 -5.08 -21.72 -10.98
N GLU A 6 -5.65 -20.54 -10.76
CA GLU A 6 -5.81 -20.02 -9.40
C GLU A 6 -6.63 -21.01 -8.57
N THR A 7 -6.09 -21.35 -7.39
CA THR A 7 -6.73 -22.18 -6.38
C THR A 7 -6.98 -21.35 -5.13
N GLN A 8 -7.81 -21.85 -4.22
CA GLN A 8 -8.00 -21.17 -2.93
C GLN A 8 -6.68 -20.94 -2.18
N LYS A 9 -5.71 -21.87 -2.29
CA LYS A 9 -4.39 -21.74 -1.65
C LYS A 9 -3.52 -20.67 -2.29
N THR A 10 -3.51 -20.56 -3.62
CA THR A 10 -2.71 -19.54 -4.33
C THR A 10 -3.26 -18.14 -4.05
N ILE A 11 -4.59 -17.98 -4.08
CA ILE A 11 -5.23 -16.70 -3.75
C ILE A 11 -4.97 -16.31 -2.29
N GLN A 12 -5.07 -17.25 -1.34
CA GLN A 12 -4.78 -16.95 0.07
C GLN A 12 -3.31 -16.53 0.27
N ALA A 13 -2.37 -17.13 -0.46
CA ALA A 13 -0.96 -16.72 -0.40
C ALA A 13 -0.76 -15.28 -0.90
N ARG A 14 -1.46 -14.89 -1.99
CA ARG A 14 -1.45 -13.51 -2.50
C ARG A 14 -2.02 -12.52 -1.49
N LEU A 15 -3.18 -12.83 -0.90
CA LEU A 15 -3.81 -12.01 0.14
C LEU A 15 -2.88 -11.79 1.34
N ASN A 16 -2.19 -12.85 1.80
CA ASN A 16 -1.24 -12.74 2.90
C ASN A 16 -0.05 -11.82 2.57
N ILE A 17 0.42 -11.80 1.31
CA ILE A 17 1.48 -10.89 0.86
C ILE A 17 0.93 -9.46 0.82
N LEU A 18 -0.22 -9.26 0.19
CA LEU A 18 -0.84 -7.94 0.07
C LEU A 18 -1.14 -7.31 1.43
N GLN A 19 -1.57 -8.09 2.43
CA GLN A 19 -1.79 -7.60 3.79
C GLN A 19 -0.48 -7.10 4.44
N LYS A 20 0.64 -7.81 4.25
CA LYS A 20 1.95 -7.35 4.75
C LYS A 20 2.41 -6.10 4.01
N SER A 21 2.22 -6.04 2.71
CA SER A 21 2.52 -4.86 1.90
C SER A 21 1.68 -3.67 2.34
N LEU A 22 0.38 -3.84 2.59
CA LEU A 22 -0.52 -2.78 3.06
C LEU A 22 0.00 -2.16 4.35
N VAL A 23 0.35 -2.98 5.34
CA VAL A 23 0.92 -2.51 6.61
C VAL A 23 2.24 -1.75 6.38
N SER A 24 3.08 -2.22 5.45
CA SER A 24 4.32 -1.54 5.11
C SER A 24 4.06 -0.14 4.55
N GLU A 25 3.12 0.01 3.61
CA GLU A 25 2.83 1.32 3.02
C GLU A 25 2.12 2.26 3.98
N GLU A 26 1.23 1.75 4.84
CA GLU A 26 0.62 2.53 5.92
C GLU A 26 1.69 3.06 6.89
N ASN A 27 2.70 2.25 7.21
CA ASN A 27 3.85 2.69 8.02
C ASN A 27 4.67 3.76 7.30
N SER A 28 4.90 3.64 5.99
CA SER A 28 5.59 4.65 5.18
C SER A 28 4.83 5.99 5.17
N VAL A 29 3.50 5.96 5.02
CA VAL A 29 2.65 7.16 5.13
C VAL A 29 2.83 7.85 6.48
N GLN A 30 2.79 7.07 7.57
CA GLN A 30 2.96 7.59 8.92
C GLN A 30 4.39 8.11 9.18
N TYR A 31 5.40 7.46 8.59
CA TYR A 31 6.78 7.90 8.67
C TYR A 31 6.95 9.29 8.05
N TYR A 32 6.46 9.50 6.82
CA TYR A 32 6.52 10.83 6.20
C TYR A 32 5.66 11.88 6.92
N GLN A 33 4.52 11.49 7.51
CA GLN A 33 3.76 12.38 8.39
C GLN A 33 4.62 12.84 9.58
N THR A 34 5.33 11.91 10.20
CA THR A 34 6.20 12.20 11.36
C THR A 34 7.35 13.13 10.97
N LEU A 35 7.92 12.98 9.78
CA LEU A 35 8.94 13.91 9.27
C LEU A 35 8.36 15.30 8.99
N LEU A 36 7.16 15.38 8.42
CA LEU A 36 6.44 16.65 8.22
C LEU A 36 6.15 17.36 9.54
N ASP A 37 5.74 16.62 10.57
CA ASP A 37 5.42 17.20 11.87
C ASP A 37 6.67 17.72 12.60
N ASN A 38 7.83 17.09 12.36
CA ASN A 38 9.09 17.43 13.02
C ASN A 38 10.01 18.38 12.23
N THR A 39 9.65 18.75 10.99
CA THR A 39 10.44 19.69 10.17
C THR A 39 9.79 21.06 10.20
N ALA A 40 10.43 22.07 10.79
CA ALA A 40 9.92 23.44 10.81
C ALA A 40 9.80 24.03 9.38
N ALA A 41 9.05 25.12 9.17
CA ALA A 41 8.90 25.76 7.86
C ALA A 41 9.53 27.16 7.85
N ASP A 42 10.72 27.27 8.41
CA ASP A 42 11.42 28.52 8.76
C ASP A 42 12.63 28.84 7.88
N THR A 43 13.19 27.83 7.20
CA THR A 43 14.29 27.99 6.22
C THR A 43 13.87 27.51 4.84
N GLU A 44 14.50 28.03 3.79
CA GLU A 44 14.27 27.58 2.40
C GLU A 44 14.54 26.08 2.24
N GLU A 45 15.60 25.59 2.88
CA GLU A 45 15.94 24.16 2.93
C GLU A 45 14.81 23.34 3.55
N ASN A 46 14.30 23.76 4.71
CA ASN A 46 13.23 23.05 5.39
C ASN A 46 11.92 23.09 4.60
N ILE A 47 11.61 24.20 3.94
CA ILE A 47 10.45 24.30 3.04
C ILE A 47 10.58 23.29 1.89
N GLY A 48 11.78 23.17 1.30
CA GLY A 48 12.08 22.18 0.27
C GLY A 48 11.91 20.74 0.78
N ALA A 49 12.48 20.42 1.93
CA ALA A 49 12.38 19.10 2.55
C ALA A 49 10.92 18.72 2.85
N ARG A 50 10.13 19.63 3.42
CA ARG A 50 8.70 19.44 3.69
C ARG A 50 7.92 19.12 2.43
N ARG A 51 8.19 19.83 1.32
CA ARG A 51 7.52 19.54 0.03
C ARG A 51 7.82 18.11 -0.44
N MET A 52 9.08 17.69 -0.36
CA MET A 52 9.46 16.33 -0.73
C MET A 52 8.80 15.28 0.17
N TYR A 53 8.77 15.49 1.49
CA TYR A 53 8.07 14.56 2.40
C TYR A 53 6.57 14.46 2.08
N LEU A 54 5.94 15.58 1.73
CA LEU A 54 4.54 15.59 1.30
C LEU A 54 4.34 14.82 -0.01
N ASP A 55 5.18 15.04 -1.01
CA ASP A 55 5.11 14.35 -2.30
C ASP A 55 5.26 12.83 -2.11
N LEU A 56 6.25 12.41 -1.31
CA LEU A 56 6.46 10.99 -0.98
C LEU A 56 5.26 10.41 -0.22
N GLN A 57 4.73 11.10 0.77
CA GLN A 57 3.53 10.65 1.49
C GLN A 57 2.32 10.46 0.55
N ILE A 58 2.17 11.34 -0.45
CA ILE A 58 1.11 11.23 -1.45
C ILE A 58 1.30 9.97 -2.30
N GLU A 59 2.52 9.65 -2.72
CA GLU A 59 2.80 8.41 -3.46
C GLU A 59 2.48 7.17 -2.61
N GLU A 60 2.88 7.14 -1.33
CA GLU A 60 2.56 5.99 -0.47
C GLU A 60 1.05 5.82 -0.25
N LYS A 61 0.29 6.92 -0.17
CA LYS A 61 -1.18 6.85 -0.15
C LYS A 61 -1.76 6.23 -1.43
N LYS A 62 -1.13 6.43 -2.58
CA LYS A 62 -1.54 5.75 -3.85
C LYS A 62 -1.20 4.27 -3.81
N HIS A 63 -0.05 3.89 -3.24
CA HIS A 63 0.31 2.49 -3.05
C HIS A 63 -0.69 1.78 -2.13
N VAL A 64 -1.04 2.39 -0.98
CA VAL A 64 -2.09 1.90 -0.07
C VAL A 64 -3.40 1.64 -0.83
N LYS A 65 -3.87 2.63 -1.61
CA LYS A 65 -5.11 2.48 -2.38
C LYS A 65 -5.03 1.34 -3.39
N THR A 66 -3.92 1.23 -4.12
CA THR A 66 -3.69 0.16 -5.09
C THR A 66 -3.73 -1.22 -4.43
N ILE A 67 -3.07 -1.36 -3.28
CA ILE A 67 -3.02 -2.63 -2.54
C ILE A 67 -4.41 -2.99 -2.00
N GLN A 68 -5.18 -2.02 -1.50
CA GLN A 68 -6.57 -2.25 -1.06
C GLN A 68 -7.45 -2.74 -2.21
N ASP A 69 -7.33 -2.16 -3.39
CA ASP A 69 -8.09 -2.57 -4.58
C ASP A 69 -7.69 -4.00 -5.03
N LEU A 70 -6.40 -4.35 -4.92
CA LEU A 70 -5.93 -5.72 -5.18
C LEU A 70 -6.46 -6.72 -4.13
N ILE A 71 -6.48 -6.34 -2.85
CA ILE A 71 -7.06 -7.18 -1.79
C ILE A 71 -8.53 -7.47 -2.09
N GLN A 72 -9.31 -6.42 -2.37
CA GLN A 72 -10.73 -6.58 -2.72
C GLN A 72 -10.91 -7.52 -3.91
N HIS A 73 -10.14 -7.33 -4.99
CA HIS A 73 -10.20 -8.19 -6.16
C HIS A 73 -9.96 -9.66 -5.80
N TRP A 74 -8.92 -9.97 -5.02
CA TRP A 74 -8.59 -11.34 -4.66
C TRP A 74 -9.55 -11.96 -3.64
N GLU A 75 -10.13 -11.17 -2.75
CA GLU A 75 -11.22 -11.63 -1.87
C GLU A 75 -12.47 -12.03 -2.66
N GLU A 76 -12.83 -11.24 -3.67
CA GLU A 76 -13.93 -11.56 -4.59
C GLU A 76 -13.65 -12.85 -5.38
N GLN A 77 -12.44 -13.02 -5.91
CA GLN A 77 -12.03 -14.26 -6.58
C GLN A 77 -12.09 -15.47 -5.64
N LEU A 78 -11.63 -15.33 -4.39
CA LEU A 78 -11.68 -16.40 -3.40
C LEU A 78 -13.12 -16.79 -3.08
N LYS A 79 -14.03 -15.82 -2.98
CA LYS A 79 -15.46 -16.07 -2.76
C LYS A 79 -16.09 -16.82 -3.93
N ASN A 80 -15.76 -16.44 -5.16
CA ASN A 80 -16.25 -17.10 -6.37
C ASN A 80 -15.79 -18.57 -6.43
N LEU A 81 -14.55 -18.86 -6.03
CA LEU A 81 -14.03 -20.23 -5.95
C LEU A 81 -14.61 -21.08 -4.81
N LYS A 82 -15.26 -20.47 -3.81
CA LYS A 82 -15.93 -21.20 -2.72
C LYS A 82 -17.40 -21.51 -3.05
N ASN A 83 -18.00 -20.74 -3.95
CA ASN A 83 -19.42 -20.81 -4.30
C ASN A 83 -19.69 -21.49 -5.66
N GLY A 84 -18.65 -21.83 -6.42
CA GLY A 84 -18.73 -22.61 -7.66
C GLY A 84 -18.18 -24.01 -7.48
#